data_AF-A0A2D6MIV2-F1
#
_entry.id   AF-A0A2D6MIV2-F1
#
_cell.length_a   1.000
_cell.length_b   1.000
_cell.length_c   1.000
_cell.angle_alpha   90.00
_cell.angle_beta   90.00
_cell.angle_gamma   90.00
#
_symmetry.space_group_name_H-M   'P 1'
#
loop_
_entity.id
_entity.type
_entity.pdbx_description
1 polymer ?
#
loop_
_entity_poly.entity_id
_entity_poly.type
_entity_poly.pdbx_seq_one_letter_code
_entity_poly.pdbx_strand_id
1 'polypeptide(L)' 'MIILRNTIVTLNILYWRPDYEHILQQFIWQTSDIRPEYSRIHKFLNYWNDNIEAVISEIYIADSYK' A
#
# COMPACT_ATOMS: atom_id res chain seq x y z
N MET A 1 25.80 -2.70 -7.72
CA MET A 1 25.53 -3.39 -6.44
C MET A 1 24.21 -2.84 -5.90
N ILE A 2 23.17 -3.68 -5.79
CA ILE A 2 21.90 -3.30 -5.15
C ILE A 2 22.05 -3.56 -3.66
N ILE A 3 21.71 -2.58 -2.82
CA ILE A 3 21.79 -2.72 -1.36
C ILE A 3 20.40 -3.05 -0.84
N LEU A 4 20.24 -4.28 -0.34
CA LEU A 4 19.00 -4.72 0.31
C LEU A 4 19.01 -4.30 1.78
N ARG A 5 17.91 -3.70 2.24
CA ARG A 5 17.75 -3.27 3.64
C ARG A 5 16.34 -3.50 4.13
N ASN A 6 16.23 -4.04 5.34
CA ASN A 6 14.95 -4.11 6.03
C ASN A 6 14.53 -2.71 6.47
N THR A 7 13.24 -2.42 6.31
CA THR A 7 12.61 -1.19 6.77
C THR A 7 11.20 -1.49 7.28
N ILE A 8 10.62 -0.53 8.01
CA ILE A 8 9.19 -0.47 8.29
C ILE A 8 8.59 0.60 7.38
N VAL A 9 7.52 0.23 6.68
CA VAL A 9 6.79 1.11 5.77
C VAL A 9 5.33 1.17 6.20
N THR A 10 4.75 2.36 6.14
CA THR A 10 3.33 2.61 6.38
C THR A 10 2.69 3.09 5.09
N LEU A 11 1.63 2.41 4.68
CA LEU A 11 0.75 2.76 3.58
C LEU A 11 -0.50 3.42 4.14
N ASN A 12 -0.88 4.55 3.57
CA ASN A 12 -2.19 5.16 3.74
C ASN A 12 -2.90 5.11 2.38
N ILE A 13 -3.94 4.28 2.30
CA ILE A 13 -4.66 3.96 1.08
C ILE A 13 -6.04 4.60 1.15
N LEU A 14 -6.30 5.51 0.21
CA LEU A 14 -7.62 6.09 0.01
C LEU A 14 -8.32 5.33 -1.11
N TYR A 15 -9.57 4.93 -0.90
CA TYR A 15 -10.31 4.12 -1.87
C TYR A 15 -11.81 4.43 -1.89
N TRP A 16 -12.41 4.18 -3.04
CA TRP A 16 -13.85 4.27 -3.27
C TRP A 16 -14.48 2.89 -3.11
N ARG A 17 -15.58 2.82 -2.36
CA ARG A 17 -16.37 1.59 -2.30
C ARG A 17 -17.21 1.44 -3.56
N PRO A 18 -17.41 0.22 -4.07
CA PRO A 18 -18.22 -0.02 -5.26
C PRO A 18 -19.70 0.37 -5.06
N ASP A 19 -20.21 0.27 -3.84
CA ASP A 19 -21.60 0.59 -3.50
C ASP A 19 -21.82 2.06 -3.09
N TYR A 20 -20.74 2.81 -2.82
CA TYR A 20 -20.81 4.20 -2.36
C TYR A 20 -19.64 5.03 -2.90
N GLU A 21 -19.70 5.39 -4.19
CA GLU A 21 -18.64 6.15 -4.89
C GLU A 21 -18.49 7.62 -4.41
N HIS A 22 -19.40 8.11 -3.56
CA HIS A 22 -19.31 9.46 -2.98
C HIS A 22 -18.64 9.49 -1.60
N ILE A 23 -18.21 8.33 -1.09
CA ILE A 23 -17.55 8.22 0.21
C ILE A 23 -16.12 7.73 -0.01
N LEU A 24 -15.16 8.62 0.27
CA LEU A 24 -13.75 8.25 0.26
C LEU A 24 -13.39 7.60 1.59
N GLN A 25 -12.96 6.35 1.56
CA GLN A 25 -12.51 5.62 2.73
C GLN A 25 -10.99 5.63 2.85
N GLN A 26 -10.52 5.44 4.08
CA GLN A 26 -9.10 5.36 4.40
C GLN A 26 -8.79 4.02 5.07
N PHE A 27 -7.74 3.36 4.58
CA PHE A 27 -7.14 2.18 5.18
C PHE A 27 -5.65 2.41 5.41
N ILE A 28 -5.21 2.30 6.67
CA ILE A 28 -3.80 2.46 7.05
C ILE A 28 -3.23 1.10 7.40
N TRP A 29 -2.11 0.76 6.78
CA TRP A 29 -1.43 -0.50 6.99
C TRP A 29 0.07 -0.31 7.13
N GLN A 30 0.65 -0.87 8.19
CA GLN A 30 2.09 -0.83 8.44
C GLN A 30 2.67 -2.24 8.34
N THR A 31 3.81 -2.37 7.68
CA THR A 31 4.50 -3.65 7.52
C THR A 31 6.02 -3.48 7.50
N SER A 32 6.74 -4.54 7.87
CA SER A 32 8.16 -4.65 7.52
C SER A 32 8.28 -5.06 6.05
N ASP A 33 9.24 -4.45 5.33
CA ASP A 33 9.54 -4.76 3.94
C ASP A 33 11.05 -4.54 3.64
N ILE A 34 11.47 -4.83 2.41
CA ILE A 34 12.87 -4.78 1.98
C ILE A 34 13.05 -3.75 0.86
N ARG A 35 13.88 -2.73 1.11
CA ARG A 35 14.30 -1.75 0.09
C ARG A 35 15.24 -2.38 -0.94
N PRO A 36 15.25 -1.91 -2.21
CA PRO A 36 14.34 -0.90 -2.78
C PRO A 36 13.05 -1.50 -3.35
N GLU A 37 12.90 -2.83 -3.28
CA GLU A 37 11.87 -3.54 -4.04
C GLU A 37 10.49 -3.49 -3.40
N TYR A 38 10.38 -3.35 -2.08
CA TYR A 38 9.12 -3.37 -1.34
C TYR A 38 8.19 -4.53 -1.76
N SER A 39 8.74 -5.73 -1.88
CA SER A 39 8.06 -6.88 -2.50
C SER A 39 6.75 -7.23 -1.78
N ARG A 40 6.65 -6.99 -0.47
CA ARG A 40 5.44 -7.28 0.31
C ARG A 40 4.33 -6.27 0.02
N ILE A 41 4.67 -4.99 -0.10
CA ILE A 41 3.75 -3.93 -0.53
C ILE A 41 3.21 -4.23 -1.92
N HIS A 42 4.08 -4.57 -2.89
CA HIS A 42 3.63 -4.91 -4.25
C HIS A 42 2.68 -6.11 -4.24
N LYS A 43 3.01 -7.16 -3.49
CA LYS A 43 2.12 -8.33 -3.37
C LYS A 43 0.74 -7.95 -2.83
N PHE A 44 0.69 -7.07 -1.83
CA PHE A 44 -0.56 -6.60 -1.25
C PHE A 44 -1.37 -5.74 -2.24
N LEU A 45 -0.75 -4.79 -2.92
CA LEU A 45 -1.42 -3.92 -3.88
C LEU A 45 -1.92 -4.69 -5.12
N ASN A 46 -1.14 -5.66 -5.61
CA ASN A 46 -1.58 -6.55 -6.68
C ASN A 46 -2.78 -7.39 -6.24
N TYR A 47 -2.73 -7.94 -5.03
CA TYR A 47 -3.87 -8.68 -4.48
C TYR A 47 -5.12 -7.79 -4.39
N TRP A 48 -4.99 -6.55 -3.91
CA TRP A 48 -6.09 -5.60 -3.87
C TRP A 48 -6.67 -5.37 -5.26
N ASN A 49 -5.82 -5.03 -6.24
CA ASN A 49 -6.23 -4.80 -7.62
C ASN A 49 -6.98 -6.00 -8.24
N ASP A 50 -6.52 -7.22 -7.95
CA ASP A 50 -7.02 -8.42 -8.62
C ASP A 50 -8.25 -9.03 -7.90
N ASN A 51 -8.45 -8.74 -6.61
CA ASN A 51 -9.43 -9.46 -5.78
C ASN A 51 -10.39 -8.57 -4.99
N ILE A 52 -10.20 -7.25 -4.98
CA ILE A 52 -11.02 -6.31 -4.21
C ILE A 52 -11.70 -5.33 -5.17
N GLU A 53 -13.04 -5.30 -5.15
CA GLU A 53 -13.85 -4.43 -6.03
C GLU A 53 -13.67 -2.93 -5.72
N ALA A 54 -13.20 -2.60 -4.51
CA ALA A 54 -12.97 -1.22 -4.10
C ALA A 54 -11.78 -0.60 -4.84
N VAL A 55 -12.01 0.54 -5.50
CA VAL A 55 -11.02 1.20 -6.36
C VAL A 55 -10.11 2.11 -5.55
N ILE A 56 -8.80 1.88 -5.62
CA ILE A 56 -7.81 2.75 -4.98
C ILE A 56 -7.78 4.10 -5.71
N SER A 57 -7.93 5.18 -4.96
CA SER A 57 -7.77 6.56 -5.43
C SER A 57 -6.33 7.04 -5.27
N GLU A 58 -5.78 6.91 -4.06
CA GLU A 58 -4.46 7.43 -3.72
C GLU A 58 -3.74 6.51 -2.73
N ILE A 59 -2.41 6.49 -2.83
CA ILE A 59 -1.55 5.78 -1.89
C ILE A 59 -0.45 6.74 -1.43
N TYR A 60 -0.36 6.95 -0.13
CA TYR A 60 0.76 7.63 0.50
C TYR A 60 1.65 6.61 1.20
N ILE A 61 2.96 6.73 0.97
CA ILE A 61 3.96 5.82 1.53
C ILE A 61 4.87 6.61 2.47
N ALA A 62 4.98 6.15 3.71
CA ALA A 62 5.97 6.64 4.67
C ALA A 62 6.93 5.51 5.01
N ASP A 63 8.23 5.74 4.81
CA ASP A 63 9.27 4.77 5.10
C ASP A 63 10.12 5.26 6.27
N SER A 64 10.26 4.42 7.29
CA SER A 64 10.97 4.74 8.54
C SER A 64 12.49 4.80 8.42
N TYR A 65 13.06 4.31 7.32
CA TYR A 65 14.50 4.30 7.10
C TYR A 65 15.02 5.72 6.78
N LYS A 66 16.03 6.16 7.54
CA LYS A 66 16.71 7.46 7.40
C LYS A 66 17.63 7.52 6.19
#